data_AF-A0A3R8RU30-F1
#
_entry.id   AF-A0A3R8RU30-F1
#
_cell.length_a   1.000
_cell.length_b   1.000
_cell.length_c   1.000
_cell.angle_alpha   90.00
_cell.angle_beta   90.00
_cell.angle_gamma   90.00
#
_symmetry.space_group_name_H-M   'P 1'
#
loop_
_entity.id
_entity.type
_entity.pdbx_description
1 polymer ?
#
loop_
_entity_poly.entity_id
_entity_poly.type
_entity_poly.pdbx_seq_one_letter_code
_entity_poly.pdbx_strand_id
1 'polypeptide(L)'
;MGALPSLAQQGRDREASTALEEALNELEADPVGEAPGRFGFDAAELALHQAEADLALGRNEQARSRAEVSAAACTIGTPGWAAATLALALAEASTQPSDAAQRGLDVLDRVPPSRLRSTARARLGRLDVLLAARPADHVADLRERLRVLPPPVDTHGVAST
;
A
#
# COMPACT_ATOMS: atom_id res chain seq x y z
N MET A 1 3.27 -1.15 -19.12
CA MET A 1 2.86 -2.39 -18.43
C MET A 1 4.08 -3.30 -18.38
N GLY A 2 5.08 -3.08 -17.53
CA GLY A 2 5.03 -3.11 -16.07
C GLY A 2 6.07 -4.16 -15.64
N ALA A 3 7.36 -3.85 -15.81
CA ALA A 3 8.46 -4.82 -15.66
C ALA A 3 8.81 -5.10 -14.19
N LEU A 4 8.47 -4.20 -13.28
CA LEU A 4 8.85 -4.26 -11.86
C LEU A 4 8.31 -5.51 -11.13
N PRO A 5 7.02 -5.90 -11.26
CA PRO A 5 6.53 -7.12 -10.61
C PRO A 5 7.22 -8.39 -11.12
N SER A 6 7.57 -8.41 -12.42
CA SER A 6 8.19 -9.57 -13.07
C SER A 6 9.68 -9.71 -12.75
N LEU A 7 10.38 -8.60 -12.48
CA LEU A 7 11.79 -8.62 -12.10
C LEU A 7 12.00 -8.93 -10.61
N ALA A 8 11.10 -8.45 -9.74
CA ALA A 8 11.09 -8.82 -8.32
C ALA A 8 10.80 -10.31 -8.09
N GLN A 9 9.95 -10.93 -8.92
CA GLN A 9 9.73 -12.39 -8.89
C GLN A 9 10.94 -13.23 -9.33
N GLN A 10 11.92 -12.64 -10.03
CA GLN A 10 13.08 -13.34 -10.59
C GLN A 10 14.36 -13.23 -9.73
N GLY A 11 14.30 -12.61 -8.54
CA GLY A 11 15.48 -12.41 -7.68
C GLY A 11 16.50 -11.44 -8.27
N ARG A 12 16.07 -10.56 -9.20
CA ARG A 12 16.89 -9.53 -9.85
C ARG A 12 16.74 -8.19 -9.12
N ASP A 13 16.87 -8.21 -7.80
CA ASP A 13 16.59 -7.08 -6.92
C ASP A 13 17.38 -5.82 -7.30
N ARG A 14 18.62 -6.02 -7.77
CA ARG A 14 19.49 -4.93 -8.23
C ARG A 14 18.98 -4.26 -9.50
N GLU A 15 18.36 -5.00 -10.40
CA GLU A 15 17.81 -4.47 -11.66
C GLU A 15 16.41 -3.88 -11.47
N ALA A 16 15.61 -4.45 -10.57
CA ALA A 16 14.38 -3.81 -10.11
C ALA A 16 14.67 -2.49 -9.39
N SER A 17 15.76 -2.42 -8.62
CA SER A 17 16.24 -1.17 -8.00
C SER A 17 16.67 -0.14 -9.04
N THR A 18 17.47 -0.53 -10.04
CA THR A 18 17.92 0.37 -11.12
C THR A 18 16.74 0.86 -11.96
N ALA A 19 15.81 -0.02 -12.35
CA ALA A 19 14.63 0.37 -13.11
C ALA A 19 13.69 1.30 -12.32
N LEU A 20 13.62 1.12 -10.99
CA LEU A 20 12.90 2.05 -10.11
C LEU A 20 13.62 3.40 -10.04
N GLU A 21 14.93 3.42 -9.81
CA GLU A 21 15.72 4.65 -9.75
C GLU A 21 15.69 5.43 -11.07
N GLU A 22 15.79 4.76 -12.22
CA GLU A 22 15.66 5.38 -13.54
C GLU A 22 14.26 5.99 -13.74
N ALA A 23 13.19 5.26 -13.44
CA ALA A 23 11.83 5.77 -13.55
C ALA A 23 11.54 6.96 -12.62
N LEU A 24 12.14 6.97 -11.42
CA LEU A 24 12.01 8.08 -10.48
C LEU A 24 12.84 9.30 -10.90
N ASN A 25 14.06 9.08 -11.38
CA ASN A 25 14.91 10.16 -11.88
C ASN A 25 14.32 10.81 -13.14
N GLU A 26 13.71 10.04 -14.04
CA GLU A 26 13.01 10.59 -15.21
C GLU A 26 11.81 11.46 -14.81
N LEU A 27 11.14 11.11 -13.71
CA LEU A 27 10.00 11.86 -13.19
C LEU A 27 10.43 13.12 -12.42
N GLU A 28 11.50 13.06 -11.63
CA GLU A 28 12.10 14.23 -10.95
C GLU A 28 12.78 15.20 -11.95
N ALA A 29 13.27 14.70 -13.08
CA ALA A 29 13.93 15.50 -14.11
C ALA A 29 12.97 16.19 -15.09
N ASP A 30 11.64 16.01 -15.01
CA ASP A 30 10.66 16.78 -15.80
C ASP A 30 10.56 18.23 -15.25
N PRO A 31 11.17 19.25 -15.91
CA PRO A 31 11.26 20.61 -15.38
C PRO A 31 9.93 21.38 -15.40
N VAL A 32 8.85 20.75 -15.91
CA VAL A 32 7.52 21.35 -16.12
C VAL A 32 6.47 20.76 -15.15
N GLY A 33 6.91 19.98 -14.15
CA GLY A 33 6.08 19.12 -13.29
C GLY A 33 4.97 19.75 -12.44
N GLU A 34 4.81 21.08 -12.43
CA GLU A 34 3.84 21.79 -11.58
C GLU A 34 2.88 22.73 -12.36
N ALA A 35 2.75 22.59 -13.69
CA ALA A 35 1.83 23.43 -14.45
C ALA A 35 0.34 23.00 -14.24
N PRO A 36 -0.55 23.88 -13.74
CA PRO A 36 -1.98 23.56 -13.60
C PRO A 36 -2.60 23.21 -14.95
N GLY A 37 -3.26 22.05 -15.05
CA GLY A 37 -3.99 21.63 -16.27
C GLY A 37 -3.31 20.55 -17.13
N ARG A 38 -2.13 20.03 -16.75
CA ARG A 38 -1.62 18.76 -17.29
C ARG A 38 -2.27 17.60 -16.52
N PHE A 39 -2.57 16.49 -17.18
CA PHE A 39 -3.14 15.30 -16.54
C PHE A 39 -2.37 14.91 -15.27
N GLY A 40 -3.02 15.01 -14.11
CA GLY A 40 -2.90 14.07 -12.99
C GLY A 40 -1.52 13.76 -12.39
N PHE A 41 -0.62 14.75 -12.21
CA PHE A 41 0.48 14.52 -11.28
C PHE A 41 -0.05 14.59 -9.84
N ASP A 42 -0.25 13.43 -9.23
CA ASP A 42 -0.63 13.29 -7.82
C ASP A 42 0.60 12.86 -7.02
N ALA A 43 1.19 13.80 -6.26
CA ALA A 43 2.34 13.53 -5.42
C ALA A 43 2.07 12.42 -4.38
N ALA A 44 0.81 12.26 -3.94
CA ALA A 44 0.43 11.18 -3.05
C ALA A 44 0.49 9.82 -3.76
N GLU A 45 0.06 9.77 -5.03
CA GLU A 45 0.13 8.57 -5.87
C GLU A 45 1.57 8.17 -6.19
N LEU A 46 2.43 9.14 -6.52
CA LEU A 46 3.86 8.90 -6.69
C LEU A 46 4.50 8.31 -5.41
N ALA A 47 4.27 8.96 -4.27
CA ALA A 47 4.81 8.50 -2.99
C ALA A 47 4.32 7.09 -2.63
N LEU A 48 3.05 6.76 -2.95
CA LEU A 48 2.53 5.40 -2.79
C LEU A 48 3.30 4.40 -3.67
N HIS A 49 3.49 4.70 -4.96
CA HIS A 49 4.21 3.81 -5.86
C HIS A 49 5.66 3.58 -5.45
N GLN A 50 6.34 4.62 -4.96
CA GLN A 50 7.66 4.51 -4.37
C GLN A 50 7.66 3.57 -3.16
N ALA A 51 6.70 3.74 -2.25
CA ALA A 51 6.58 2.89 -1.06
C ALA A 51 6.37 1.41 -1.43
N GLU A 52 5.52 1.13 -2.42
CA GLU A 52 5.25 -0.22 -2.88
C GLU A 52 6.45 -0.89 -3.54
N ALA A 53 7.23 -0.12 -4.29
CA ALA A 53 8.45 -0.61 -4.89
C ALA A 53 9.52 -0.90 -3.82
N ASP A 54 9.67 -0.02 -2.84
CA ASP A 54 10.55 -0.26 -1.69
C ASP A 54 10.11 -1.49 -0.87
N LEU A 55 8.81 -1.71 -0.68
CA LEU A 55 8.27 -2.94 -0.05
C LEU A 55 8.55 -4.20 -0.86
N ALA A 56 8.61 -4.11 -2.19
CA ALA A 56 8.96 -5.23 -3.05
C ALA A 56 10.46 -5.55 -2.97
N LEU A 57 11.30 -4.54 -2.73
CA LEU A 57 12.75 -4.64 -2.58
C LEU A 57 13.20 -4.93 -1.13
N GLY A 58 12.27 -5.05 -0.17
CA GLY A 58 12.58 -5.27 1.24
C GLY A 58 13.10 -4.04 2.00
N ARG A 59 13.00 -2.85 1.40
CA ARG A 59 13.49 -1.55 1.92
C ARG A 59 12.47 -0.92 2.87
N ASN A 60 12.18 -1.60 3.98
CA ASN A 60 11.05 -1.24 4.85
C ASN A 60 11.09 0.19 5.40
N GLU A 61 12.27 0.71 5.76
CA GLU A 61 12.38 2.10 6.27
C GLU A 61 12.09 3.15 5.18
N GLN A 62 12.55 2.92 3.95
CA GLN A 62 12.25 3.80 2.82
C GLN A 62 10.76 3.73 2.49
N ALA A 63 10.21 2.52 2.42
CA ALA A 63 8.80 2.29 2.21
C ALA A 63 7.93 3.01 3.25
N ARG A 64 8.32 2.94 4.54
CA ARG A 64 7.65 3.62 5.63
C ARG A 64 7.59 5.12 5.38
N SER A 65 8.74 5.75 5.15
CA SER A 65 8.81 7.21 4.93
C SER A 65 7.95 7.66 3.74
N ARG A 66 7.99 6.93 2.62
CA ARG A 66 7.19 7.23 1.43
C ARG A 66 5.69 7.03 1.66
N ALA A 67 5.31 5.97 2.35
CA ALA A 67 3.91 5.69 2.68
C ALA A 67 3.33 6.71 3.66
N GLU A 68 4.12 7.19 4.63
CA GLU A 68 3.73 8.28 5.54
C GLU A 68 3.41 9.58 4.76
N VAL A 69 4.28 9.97 3.81
CA VAL A 69 4.05 11.13 2.94
C VAL A 69 2.77 10.97 2.13
N SER A 70 2.58 9.81 1.50
CA SER A 70 1.38 9.51 0.71
C SER A 70 0.10 9.56 1.56
N ALA A 71 0.12 8.94 2.75
CA ALA A 71 -1.04 8.89 3.63
C ALA A 71 -1.41 10.28 4.16
N ALA A 72 -0.42 11.11 4.49
CA ALA A 72 -0.63 12.48 4.96
C ALA A 72 -1.21 13.41 3.88
N ALA A 73 -0.92 13.15 2.61
CA ALA A 73 -1.47 13.91 1.48
C ALA A 73 -2.90 13.48 1.09
N CYS A 74 -3.36 12.32 1.54
CA CYS A 74 -4.69 11.80 1.21
C CYS A 74 -5.77 12.24 2.21
N THR A 75 -6.99 12.47 1.71
CA THR A 75 -8.16 12.61 2.60
C THR A 75 -8.50 11.27 3.26
N ILE A 76 -8.65 11.27 4.59
CA ILE A 76 -8.95 10.06 5.35
C ILE A 76 -10.26 9.39 4.88
N GLY A 77 -10.28 8.05 4.85
CA GLY A 77 -11.43 7.25 4.40
C GLY A 77 -11.57 7.17 2.88
N THR A 78 -10.72 7.87 2.12
CA THR A 78 -10.65 7.68 0.67
C THR A 78 -9.87 6.41 0.31
N PRO A 79 -10.09 5.85 -0.89
CA PRO A 79 -9.32 4.70 -1.34
C PRO A 79 -7.80 4.95 -1.47
N GLY A 80 -7.38 6.18 -1.78
CA GLY A 80 -5.95 6.55 -1.82
C GLY A 80 -5.33 6.51 -0.42
N TRP A 81 -6.01 7.11 0.56
CA TRP A 81 -5.61 7.05 1.97
C TRP A 81 -5.52 5.60 2.48
N ALA A 82 -6.49 4.75 2.12
CA ALA A 82 -6.47 3.34 2.52
C ALA A 82 -5.27 2.59 1.92
N ALA A 83 -4.94 2.83 0.64
CA ALA A 83 -3.79 2.21 0.01
C ALA A 83 -2.47 2.63 0.67
N ALA A 84 -2.29 3.93 0.93
CA ALA A 84 -1.11 4.48 1.60
C ALA A 84 -0.96 3.99 3.04
N THR A 85 -2.05 4.01 3.81
CA THR A 85 -2.06 3.54 5.20
C THR A 85 -1.75 2.05 5.30
N LEU A 86 -2.22 1.23 4.35
CA LEU A 86 -1.89 -0.19 4.31
C LEU A 86 -0.46 -0.46 3.83
N ALA A 87 0.10 0.35 2.91
CA ALA A 87 1.52 0.28 2.56
C ALA A 87 2.40 0.61 3.77
N LEU A 88 2.02 1.62 4.57
CA LEU A 88 2.69 1.96 5.81
C LEU A 88 2.64 0.83 6.83
N ALA A 89 1.46 0.23 7.02
CA ALA A 89 1.30 -0.93 7.91
C ALA A 89 2.20 -2.11 7.48
N LEU A 90 2.31 -2.39 6.18
CA LEU A 90 3.19 -3.44 5.66
C LEU A 90 4.67 -3.15 5.94
N ALA A 91 5.10 -1.89 5.84
CA ALA A 91 6.47 -1.47 6.12
C ALA A 91 6.81 -1.61 7.61
N GLU A 92 5.86 -1.28 8.49
CA GLU A 92 6.03 -1.32 9.95
C GLU A 92 5.89 -2.73 10.54
N ALA A 93 5.24 -3.67 9.84
CA ALA A 93 4.84 -4.97 10.40
C ALA A 93 5.96 -5.80 11.05
N SER A 94 7.23 -5.56 10.68
CA SER A 94 8.39 -6.24 11.27
C SER A 94 8.95 -5.60 12.52
N THR A 95 8.86 -4.28 12.65
CA THR A 95 9.46 -3.52 13.76
C THR A 95 8.42 -3.02 14.75
N GLN A 96 7.20 -2.75 14.28
CA GLN A 96 6.06 -2.22 15.04
C GLN A 96 4.77 -2.99 14.69
N PRO A 97 4.66 -4.28 15.08
CA PRO A 97 3.50 -5.12 14.71
C PRO A 97 2.18 -4.62 15.28
N SER A 98 2.16 -4.01 16.48
CA SER A 98 0.95 -3.42 17.06
C SER A 98 0.44 -2.23 16.23
N ASP A 99 1.33 -1.31 15.85
CA ASP A 99 0.97 -0.13 15.05
C ASP A 99 0.49 -0.55 13.66
N ALA A 100 1.17 -1.51 13.04
CA ALA A 100 0.77 -2.09 11.77
C ALA A 100 -0.64 -2.71 11.85
N ALA A 101 -0.93 -3.47 12.90
CA ALA A 101 -2.26 -4.04 13.12
C ALA A 101 -3.32 -2.95 13.33
N GLN A 102 -3.02 -1.94 14.14
CA GLN A 102 -3.92 -0.82 14.42
C GLN A 102 -4.26 -0.01 13.16
N ARG A 103 -3.28 0.21 12.27
CA ARG A 103 -3.53 0.86 10.96
C ARG A 103 -4.45 0.03 10.07
N GLY A 104 -4.28 -1.29 10.06
CA GLY A 104 -5.19 -2.21 9.37
C GLY A 104 -6.63 -2.08 9.88
N LEU A 105 -6.81 -2.00 11.21
CA LEU A 105 -8.11 -1.78 11.84
C LEU A 105 -8.69 -0.41 11.48
N ASP A 106 -7.92 0.66 11.54
CA ASP A 106 -8.37 2.03 11.22
C ASP A 106 -8.89 2.13 9.78
N VAL A 107 -8.24 1.43 8.83
CA VAL A 107 -8.74 1.34 7.46
C VAL A 107 -10.09 0.62 7.39
N LEU A 108 -10.25 -0.49 8.11
CA LEU A 108 -11.53 -1.22 8.16
C LEU A 108 -12.64 -0.44 8.85
N ASP A 109 -12.31 0.47 9.77
CA ASP A 109 -13.28 1.35 10.44
C ASP A 109 -13.74 2.50 9.56
N ARG A 110 -12.84 3.06 8.75
CA ARG A 110 -13.13 4.26 7.96
C ARG A 110 -13.57 3.97 6.53
N VAL A 111 -13.26 2.79 6.00
CA VAL A 111 -13.62 2.39 4.64
C VAL A 111 -14.66 1.27 4.68
N PRO A 112 -15.90 1.53 4.24
CA PRO A 112 -16.92 0.49 4.17
C PRO A 112 -16.45 -0.71 3.33
N PRO A 113 -16.79 -1.96 3.72
CA PRO A 113 -16.36 -3.16 2.98
C PRO A 113 -16.73 -3.15 1.48
N SER A 114 -17.83 -2.50 1.11
CA SER A 114 -18.30 -2.34 -0.28
C SER A 114 -17.46 -1.35 -1.09
N ARG A 115 -16.69 -0.47 -0.44
CA ARG A 115 -15.75 0.47 -1.07
C ARG A 115 -14.29 0.01 -0.98
N LEU A 116 -14.04 -1.08 -0.24
CA LEU A 116 -12.72 -1.64 -0.06
C LEU A 116 -12.29 -2.40 -1.33
N ARG A 117 -11.43 -1.76 -2.13
CA ARG A 117 -10.92 -2.29 -3.41
C ARG A 117 -10.15 -3.60 -3.23
N SER A 118 -10.09 -4.39 -4.30
CA SER A 118 -9.34 -5.66 -4.35
C SER A 118 -7.86 -5.48 -3.94
N THR A 119 -7.20 -4.41 -4.35
CA THR A 119 -5.81 -4.14 -3.98
C THR A 119 -5.64 -3.81 -2.49
N ALA A 120 -6.60 -3.13 -1.86
CA ALA A 120 -6.58 -2.91 -0.42
C ALA A 120 -6.78 -4.22 0.35
N ARG A 121 -7.69 -5.08 -0.11
CA ARG A 121 -7.89 -6.43 0.45
C ARG A 121 -6.64 -7.31 0.32
N ALA A 122 -5.95 -7.25 -0.82
CA ALA A 122 -4.69 -7.97 -1.01
C ALA A 122 -3.59 -7.49 -0.03
N ARG A 123 -3.48 -6.17 0.20
CA ARG A 123 -2.54 -5.62 1.20
C ARG A 123 -2.89 -6.07 2.62
N LEU A 124 -4.18 -6.07 3.00
CA LEU A 124 -4.65 -6.60 4.28
C LEU A 124 -4.33 -8.09 4.46
N GLY A 125 -4.51 -8.91 3.42
CA GLY A 125 -4.12 -10.32 3.45
C GLY A 125 -2.61 -10.51 3.63
N ARG A 126 -1.79 -9.73 2.90
CA ARG A 126 -0.33 -9.73 3.09
C ARG A 126 0.06 -9.31 4.51
N LEU A 127 -0.64 -8.32 5.07
CA LEU A 127 -0.42 -7.85 6.44
C LEU A 127 -0.73 -8.95 7.48
N ASP A 128 -1.86 -9.65 7.36
CA ASP A 128 -2.20 -10.77 8.27
C ASP A 128 -1.13 -11.88 8.24
N VAL A 129 -0.63 -12.22 7.04
CA VAL A 129 0.47 -13.20 6.89
C VAL A 129 1.74 -12.72 7.60
N LEU A 130 2.13 -11.45 7.43
CA LEU A 130 3.33 -10.90 8.09
C LEU A 130 3.19 -10.84 9.61
N LEU A 131 1.98 -10.60 10.12
CA LEU A 131 1.70 -10.52 11.55
C LEU A 131 1.48 -11.90 12.18
N ALA A 132 1.25 -12.96 11.41
CA ALA A 132 0.90 -14.28 11.95
C ALA A 132 1.95 -14.90 12.87
N ALA A 133 3.24 -14.59 12.65
CA ALA A 133 4.33 -15.09 13.49
C ALA A 133 4.65 -14.17 14.68
N ARG A 134 3.89 -13.09 14.89
CA ARG A 134 4.22 -12.00 15.81
C ARG A 134 3.05 -11.68 16.74
N PRO A 135 3.00 -12.27 17.94
CA PRO A 135 2.00 -11.88 18.93
C PRO A 135 2.24 -10.42 19.32
N ALA A 136 1.22 -9.59 19.12
CA ALA A 136 1.23 -8.18 19.45
C ALA A 136 -0.22 -7.72 19.66
N ASP A 137 -0.39 -6.54 20.26
CA ASP A 137 -1.72 -5.95 20.44
C ASP A 137 -2.43 -5.78 19.10
N HIS A 138 -3.75 -5.89 19.12
CA HIS A 138 -4.63 -5.70 17.95
C HIS A 138 -4.48 -6.72 16.80
N VAL A 139 -3.45 -7.58 16.78
CA VAL A 139 -3.26 -8.60 15.73
C VAL A 139 -4.44 -9.58 15.69
N ALA A 140 -4.88 -10.05 16.86
CA ALA A 140 -6.02 -10.95 16.96
C ALA A 140 -7.32 -10.31 16.47
N ASP A 141 -7.55 -9.04 16.84
CA ASP A 141 -8.74 -8.28 16.43
C ASP A 141 -8.75 -8.02 14.92
N LEU A 142 -7.60 -7.64 14.35
CA LEU A 142 -7.45 -7.46 12.91
C LEU A 142 -7.77 -8.76 12.17
N ARG A 143 -7.20 -9.89 12.63
CA ARG A 143 -7.46 -11.20 12.04
C ARG A 143 -8.93 -11.58 12.11
N GLU A 144 -9.59 -11.31 13.23
CA GLU A 144 -11.02 -11.57 13.37
C GLU A 144 -11.83 -10.77 12.36
N ARG A 145 -11.56 -9.46 12.25
CA ARG A 145 -12.25 -8.61 11.29
C ARG A 145 -12.02 -9.00 9.84
N LEU A 146 -10.82 -9.47 9.51
CA LEU A 146 -10.52 -10.00 8.18
C LEU A 146 -11.27 -11.30 7.89
N ARG A 147 -11.45 -12.17 8.89
CA ARG A 147 -12.21 -13.43 8.75
C ARG A 147 -13.68 -13.17 8.43
N VAL A 148 -14.28 -12.16 9.05
CA VAL A 148 -15.71 -11.81 8.86
C VAL A 148 -15.93 -10.76 7.76
N LEU A 149 -14.88 -10.34 7.06
CA LEU A 149 -14.98 -9.33 6.01
C LEU A 149 -15.80 -9.88 4.83
N PRO A 150 -16.91 -9.23 4.44
CA PRO A 150 -17.71 -9.68 3.30
C PRO A 150 -16.89 -9.75 2.02
N PRO A 151 -17.20 -10.67 1.09
CA PRO A 151 -16.54 -10.73 -0.22
C PRO A 151 -16.57 -9.39 -0.96
N PRO A 152 -15.63 -9.14 -1.89
CA PRO A 152 -15.69 -7.95 -2.71
C PRO A 152 -16.98 -7.94 -3.52
N VAL A 153 -17.58 -6.77 -3.62
CA VAL A 153 -18.75 -6.55 -4.46
C VAL A 153 -18.23 -6.23 -5.86
N ASP A 154 -18.73 -6.95 -6.87
CA ASP A 154 -18.36 -6.70 -8.26
C ASP A 154 -18.93 -5.37 -8.78
N THR A 155 -18.59 -5.01 -10.02
CA THR A 155 -19.08 -3.79 -10.66
C THR A 155 -20.60 -3.73 -10.84
N HIS A 156 -21.30 -4.85 -10.60
CA HIS A 156 -22.76 -4.98 -10.69
C HIS A 156 -23.45 -4.95 -9.33
N GLY A 157 -22.71 -4.77 -8.23
CA GLY A 157 -23.29 -4.75 -6.89
C GLY A 157 -23.49 -6.14 -6.28
N VAL A 158 -22.94 -7.20 -6.89
CA VAL A 158 -23.09 -8.59 -6.44
C VAL A 158 -21.84 -9.03 -5.68
N ALA A 159 -22.03 -9.74 -4.57
CA ALA A 159 -20.93 -10.38 -3.83
C ALA A 159 -20.20 -11.40 -4.71
N SER A 160 -18.90 -11.22 -4.93
CA SER A 160 -18.06 -12.21 -5.62
C SER A 160 -17.77 -13.38 -4.68
N THR A 161 -18.38 -14.53 -4.96
CA THR A 161 -18.23 -15.78 -4.20
C THR A 161 -16.80 -16.31 -4.21
#